data_AF-A0A842YIY6-F1
#
_entry.id   AF-A0A842YIY6-F1
#
_cell.length_a   1.000
_cell.length_b   1.000
_cell.length_c   1.000
_cell.angle_alpha   90.00
_cell.angle_beta   90.00
_cell.angle_gamma   90.00
#
_symmetry.space_group_name_H-M   'P 1'
#
loop_
_entity.id
_entity.type
_entity.pdbx_description
1 polymer ?
#
loop_
_entity_poly.entity_id
_entity_poly.type
_entity_poly.pdbx_seq_one_letter_code
_entity_poly.pdbx_strand_id
1 'polypeptide(L)'
;MGVLILLYVITFTYNYIYHKLLLDKLLSLYYEKFEFDLGQAIFYLFYGISILIGSVLSNKINRKRLLQAWIYSGIIINILLMTLHSRSNLYLLLSLTAFSIGFGLPSCFSYLVESTSFENRGRGSSIVQFLIFVSVFGLIAAATVLDLSLNQVIMLGIIIRVATLIPLHMDSFDRVIQASQPWGKVLGSKQTLLFLIPWVLISLNNGVLIFFDHSLPSSPEFEGVLTQGSYIMFIGISVFGLISGFMADRSGRKQPLILGAMALGISYALVGISTTPFNLMLMMILSGAGWGFVTVILQWVVFGDLAPKGSEEKYYVLALVVYPV
;
A
#
# COMPACT_ATOMS: atom_id res chain seq x y z
N MET A 1 9.97 19.44 -4.17
CA MET A 1 9.27 18.30 -4.80
C MET A 1 10.18 17.08 -5.02
N GLY A 2 11.41 17.20 -5.55
CA GLY A 2 12.30 16.04 -5.75
C GLY A 2 12.63 15.24 -4.47
N VAL A 3 13.00 15.92 -3.38
CA VAL A 3 13.30 15.28 -2.07
C VAL A 3 12.07 14.53 -1.52
N LEU A 4 10.89 15.11 -1.67
CA LEU A 4 9.62 14.49 -1.31
C LEU A 4 9.40 13.20 -2.11
N ILE A 5 9.47 13.27 -3.44
CA ILE A 5 9.27 12.10 -4.30
C ILE A 5 10.23 10.98 -3.87
N LEU A 6 11.49 11.30 -3.61
CA LEU A 6 12.47 10.33 -3.13
C LEU A 6 12.07 9.69 -1.80
N LEU A 7 11.64 10.48 -0.81
CA LEU A 7 11.14 9.97 0.47
C LEU A 7 10.01 8.94 0.25
N TYR A 8 9.03 9.27 -0.57
CA TYR A 8 7.88 8.38 -0.84
C TYR A 8 8.30 7.13 -1.56
N VAL A 9 9.08 7.27 -2.63
CA VAL A 9 9.51 6.12 -3.43
C VAL A 9 10.25 5.14 -2.55
N ILE A 10 11.23 5.58 -1.75
CA ILE A 10 11.99 4.68 -0.87
C ILE A 10 11.08 4.07 0.20
N THR A 11 10.25 4.87 0.87
CA THR A 11 9.36 4.42 1.95
C THR A 11 8.31 3.41 1.51
N PHE A 12 7.60 3.67 0.41
CA PHE A 12 6.56 2.77 -0.09
C PHE A 12 7.14 1.56 -0.80
N THR A 13 8.30 1.70 -1.45
CA THR A 13 9.03 0.55 -1.99
C THR A 13 9.37 -0.44 -0.88
N TYR A 14 9.85 0.04 0.27
CA TYR A 14 10.05 -0.82 1.44
C TYR A 14 8.75 -1.52 1.86
N ASN A 15 7.64 -0.78 1.94
CA ASN A 15 6.35 -1.33 2.38
C ASN A 15 5.89 -2.47 1.43
N TYR A 16 5.93 -2.24 0.12
CA TYR A 16 5.56 -3.25 -0.87
C TYR A 16 6.51 -4.46 -0.89
N ILE A 17 7.83 -4.25 -0.77
CA ILE A 17 8.81 -5.34 -0.67
C ILE A 17 8.55 -6.18 0.59
N TYR A 18 8.21 -5.53 1.69
CA TYR A 18 7.86 -6.22 2.92
C TYR A 18 6.67 -7.16 2.68
N HIS A 19 5.58 -6.64 2.11
CA HIS A 19 4.39 -7.43 1.85
C HIS A 19 4.60 -8.56 0.84
N LYS A 20 5.31 -8.31 -0.26
CA LYS A 20 5.40 -9.27 -1.39
C LYS A 20 6.60 -10.21 -1.34
N LEU A 21 7.63 -9.90 -0.57
CA LEU A 21 8.80 -10.77 -0.44
C LEU A 21 9.00 -11.22 0.99
N LEU A 22 9.05 -10.29 1.93
CA LEU A 22 9.48 -10.63 3.28
C LEU A 22 8.42 -11.42 4.04
N LEU A 23 7.17 -10.97 4.01
CA LEU A 23 6.06 -11.61 4.71
C LEU A 23 5.86 -13.05 4.21
N ASP A 24 5.81 -13.23 2.88
CA ASP A 24 5.63 -14.54 2.27
C ASP A 24 6.79 -15.49 2.60
N LYS A 25 8.05 -15.04 2.46
CA LYS A 25 9.24 -15.85 2.82
C LYS A 25 9.28 -16.21 4.30
N LEU A 26 8.87 -15.30 5.19
CA LEU A 26 8.86 -15.54 6.64
C LEU A 26 7.82 -16.60 7.01
N LEU A 27 6.60 -16.47 6.50
CA LEU A 27 5.52 -17.39 6.83
C LEU A 27 5.77 -18.77 6.21
N SER A 28 6.20 -18.82 4.94
CA SER A 28 6.48 -20.08 4.24
C SER A 28 7.64 -20.88 4.86
N LEU A 29 8.53 -20.22 5.61
CA LEU A 29 9.65 -20.89 6.28
C LEU A 29 9.21 -21.70 7.50
N TYR A 30 8.15 -21.27 8.20
CA TYR A 30 7.79 -21.81 9.52
C TYR A 30 6.45 -22.51 9.58
N TYR A 31 5.54 -22.20 8.65
CA TYR A 31 4.12 -22.50 8.81
C TYR A 31 3.53 -23.16 7.58
N GLU A 32 2.61 -24.09 7.86
CA GLU A 32 1.72 -24.66 6.86
C GLU A 32 0.62 -23.65 6.50
N LYS A 33 -0.18 -23.98 5.47
CA LYS A 33 -1.14 -23.06 4.85
C LYS A 33 -2.07 -22.35 5.85
N PHE A 34 -2.64 -23.05 6.82
CA PHE A 34 -3.56 -22.42 7.80
C PHE A 34 -2.85 -21.41 8.70
N GLU A 35 -1.68 -21.76 9.22
CA GLU A 35 -0.87 -20.87 10.07
C GLU A 35 -0.31 -19.69 9.27
N PHE A 36 -0.04 -19.90 7.97
CA PHE A 36 0.33 -18.84 7.03
C PHE A 36 -0.79 -17.79 6.91
N ASP A 37 -2.02 -18.21 6.63
CA ASP A 37 -3.19 -17.32 6.51
C ASP A 37 -3.46 -16.57 7.82
N LEU A 38 -3.37 -17.27 8.95
CA LEU A 38 -3.51 -16.66 10.28
C LEU A 38 -2.43 -15.61 10.53
N GLY A 39 -1.18 -15.89 10.16
CA GLY A 39 -0.07 -14.95 10.27
C GLY A 39 -0.28 -13.68 9.44
N GLN A 40 -0.79 -13.81 8.21
CA GLN A 40 -1.17 -12.65 7.39
C GLN A 40 -2.31 -11.85 8.04
N ALA A 41 -3.35 -12.52 8.54
CA ALA A 41 -4.46 -11.85 9.21
C ALA A 41 -4.01 -11.04 10.45
N ILE A 42 -3.14 -11.62 11.28
CA ILE A 42 -2.53 -10.94 12.43
C ILE A 42 -1.74 -9.72 11.96
N PHE A 43 -0.92 -9.89 10.93
CA PHE A 43 -0.13 -8.79 10.37
C PHE A 43 -1.04 -7.62 9.93
N TYR A 44 -2.06 -7.87 9.11
CA TYR A 44 -2.95 -6.82 8.60
C TYR A 44 -3.80 -6.16 9.70
N LEU A 45 -4.20 -6.92 10.72
CA LEU A 45 -4.89 -6.38 11.89
C LEU A 45 -4.01 -5.36 12.64
N PHE A 46 -2.77 -5.74 12.98
CA PHE A 46 -1.84 -4.84 13.68
C PHE A 46 -1.40 -3.66 12.80
N TYR A 47 -1.32 -3.85 11.49
CA TYR A 47 -1.05 -2.79 10.53
C TYR A 47 -2.17 -1.73 10.56
N GLY A 48 -3.43 -2.15 10.52
CA GLY A 48 -4.59 -1.25 10.64
C GLY A 48 -4.64 -0.52 11.99
N ILE A 49 -4.42 -1.23 13.11
CA ILE A 49 -4.32 -0.63 14.45
C ILE A 49 -3.22 0.43 14.49
N SER A 50 -2.07 0.12 13.90
CA SER A 50 -0.92 1.03 13.86
C SER A 50 -1.20 2.30 13.06
N ILE A 51 -1.86 2.19 11.91
CA ILE A 51 -2.32 3.34 11.11
C ILE A 51 -3.22 4.26 11.95
N LEU A 52 -4.17 3.69 12.70
CA LEU A 52 -5.05 4.46 13.59
C LEU A 52 -4.27 5.20 14.67
N ILE A 53 -3.33 4.52 15.33
CA ILE A 53 -2.47 5.11 16.35
C ILE A 53 -1.61 6.23 15.75
N GLY A 54 -1.06 6.02 14.56
CA GLY A 54 -0.30 7.01 13.81
C GLY A 54 -1.03 8.33 13.61
N SER A 55 -2.31 8.26 13.23
CA SER A 55 -3.17 9.43 13.06
C SER A 55 -3.52 10.12 14.38
N VAL A 56 -3.60 9.38 15.49
CA VAL A 56 -3.77 10.00 16.82
C VAL A 56 -2.49 10.72 17.24
N LEU A 57 -1.34 10.09 17.06
CA LEU A 57 -0.02 10.63 17.40
C LEU A 57 0.35 11.86 16.57
N SER A 58 -0.06 11.93 15.30
CA SER A 58 0.22 13.07 14.42
C SER A 58 -0.39 14.39 14.90
N ASN A 59 -1.41 14.34 15.76
CA ASN A 59 -2.00 15.54 16.38
C ASN A 59 -1.21 16.03 17.60
N LYS A 60 -0.33 15.18 18.16
CA LYS A 60 0.38 15.44 19.41
C LYS A 60 1.88 15.66 19.21
N ILE A 61 2.43 15.08 18.15
CA ILE A 61 3.86 15.06 17.87
C ILE A 61 4.11 15.79 16.55
N ASN A 62 5.16 16.60 16.49
CA ASN A 62 5.61 17.20 15.24
C ASN A 62 5.85 16.10 14.18
N ARG A 63 5.36 16.32 12.96
CA ARG A 63 5.38 15.33 11.89
C ARG A 63 6.79 14.79 11.60
N LYS A 64 7.80 15.65 11.54
CA LYS A 64 9.19 15.24 11.28
C LYS A 64 9.69 14.29 12.36
N ARG A 65 9.44 14.60 13.63
CA ARG A 65 9.79 13.71 14.77
C ARG A 65 9.03 12.39 14.71
N LEU A 66 7.74 12.41 14.34
CA LEU A 66 6.94 11.21 14.18
C LEU A 66 7.47 10.31 13.05
N LEU A 67 7.83 10.88 11.90
CA LEU A 67 8.43 10.15 10.78
C LEU A 67 9.83 9.62 11.11
N GLN A 68 10.64 10.37 11.87
CA GLN A 68 11.92 9.87 12.38
C GLN A 68 11.72 8.67 13.31
N ALA A 69 10.82 8.79 14.29
CA ALA A 69 10.48 7.69 15.20
C ALA A 69 9.97 6.46 14.43
N TRP A 70 9.18 6.68 13.38
CA TRP A 70 8.71 5.62 12.48
C TRP A 70 9.85 4.90 11.76
N ILE A 71 10.77 5.64 11.14
CA ILE A 71 11.92 5.04 10.46
C ILE A 71 12.82 4.28 11.43
N TYR A 72 13.15 4.87 12.58
CA TYR A 72 13.96 4.20 13.60
C TYR A 72 13.29 2.94 14.14
N SER A 73 11.97 2.98 14.38
CA SER A 73 11.23 1.78 14.79
C SER A 73 11.34 0.67 13.75
N GLY A 74 11.20 0.98 12.46
CA GLY A 74 11.34 -0.01 11.38
C GLY A 74 12.75 -0.61 11.30
N ILE A 75 13.80 0.19 11.51
CA ILE A 75 15.18 -0.29 11.57
C ILE A 75 15.37 -1.26 12.74
N ILE A 76 14.95 -0.86 13.94
CA ILE A 76 15.07 -1.69 15.14
C ILE A 76 14.31 -3.01 14.98
N ILE A 77 13.06 -2.95 14.51
CA ILE A 77 12.26 -4.16 14.31
C ILE A 77 12.87 -5.09 13.25
N ASN A 78 13.45 -4.57 12.16
CA ASN A 78 14.15 -5.42 11.20
C ASN A 78 15.42 -6.07 11.76
N ILE A 79 16.15 -5.39 12.65
CA ILE A 79 17.29 -5.99 13.36
C ILE A 79 16.81 -7.12 14.30
N LEU A 80 15.71 -6.89 15.02
CA LEU A 80 15.09 -7.93 15.85
C LEU A 80 14.61 -9.11 14.99
N LEU A 81 14.01 -8.83 13.84
CA LEU A 81 13.57 -9.85 12.90
C LEU A 81 14.76 -10.69 12.39
N MET A 82 15.88 -10.05 12.02
CA MET A 82 17.09 -10.74 11.57
C MET A 82 17.72 -11.65 12.65
N THR A 83 17.56 -11.32 13.92
CA THR A 83 18.24 -12.00 15.03
C THR A 83 17.35 -12.99 15.78
N LEU A 84 16.04 -12.75 15.82
CA LEU A 84 15.09 -13.47 16.68
C LEU A 84 14.00 -14.22 15.91
N HIS A 85 14.04 -14.23 14.56
CA HIS A 85 13.05 -14.97 13.79
C HIS A 85 13.11 -16.46 14.12
N SER A 86 12.01 -16.97 14.66
CA SER A 86 11.81 -18.38 15.02
C SER A 86 10.31 -18.66 14.99
N ARG A 87 9.93 -19.95 14.92
CA ARG A 87 8.52 -20.34 14.93
C ARG A 87 7.77 -19.85 16.19
N SER A 88 8.44 -19.83 17.34
CA SER A 88 7.82 -19.39 18.61
C SER A 88 7.59 -17.88 18.67
N ASN A 89 8.43 -17.10 17.99
CA ASN A 89 8.40 -15.64 18.06
C ASN A 89 7.70 -15.00 16.86
N LEU A 90 7.30 -15.79 15.85
CA LEU A 90 6.90 -15.24 14.56
C LEU A 90 5.68 -14.31 14.66
N TYR A 91 4.60 -14.72 15.34
CA TYR A 91 3.41 -13.86 15.49
C TYR A 91 3.71 -12.54 16.22
N LEU A 92 4.59 -12.56 17.23
CA LEU A 92 5.03 -11.35 17.92
C LEU A 92 5.82 -10.44 16.96
N LEU A 93 6.79 -10.99 16.24
CA LEU A 93 7.60 -10.25 15.28
C LEU A 93 6.77 -9.69 14.13
N LEU A 94 5.78 -10.45 13.62
CA LEU A 94 4.83 -9.98 12.62
C LEU A 94 4.00 -8.81 13.13
N SER A 95 3.50 -8.90 14.36
CA SER A 95 2.72 -7.83 14.99
C SER A 95 3.55 -6.56 15.18
N LEU A 96 4.78 -6.69 15.68
CA LEU A 96 5.72 -5.58 15.84
C LEU A 96 6.09 -4.96 14.50
N THR A 97 6.27 -5.79 13.48
CA THR A 97 6.65 -5.29 12.16
C THR A 97 5.50 -4.59 11.48
N ALA A 98 4.30 -5.18 11.48
CA ALA A 98 3.07 -4.53 11.06
C ALA A 98 2.88 -3.17 11.74
N PHE A 99 3.14 -3.14 13.06
CA PHE A 99 3.10 -1.91 13.81
C PHE A 99 4.12 -0.89 13.30
N SER A 100 5.40 -1.27 13.18
CA SER A 100 6.45 -0.37 12.68
C SER A 100 6.23 0.12 11.24
N ILE A 101 5.41 -0.55 10.44
CA ILE A 101 5.08 -0.12 9.08
C ILE A 101 3.91 0.85 9.10
N GLY A 102 2.87 0.62 9.90
CA GLY A 102 1.61 1.38 9.80
C GLY A 102 1.66 2.84 10.27
N PHE A 103 2.21 3.14 11.45
CA PHE A 103 1.89 4.40 12.15
C PHE A 103 2.44 5.67 11.50
N GLY A 104 3.49 5.59 10.69
CA GLY A 104 3.99 6.75 9.95
C GLY A 104 3.21 7.06 8.68
N LEU A 105 2.44 6.11 8.14
CA LEU A 105 1.82 6.24 6.82
C LEU A 105 0.82 7.40 6.71
N PRO A 106 -0.10 7.64 7.67
CA PRO A 106 -0.98 8.81 7.59
C PRO A 106 -0.22 10.12 7.47
N SER A 107 0.88 10.25 8.23
CA SER A 107 1.75 11.42 8.22
C SER A 107 2.55 11.55 6.94
N CYS A 108 2.94 10.42 6.32
CA CYS A 108 3.43 10.42 4.95
C CYS A 108 2.34 11.00 4.06
N PHE A 109 1.23 10.31 3.77
CA PHE A 109 0.23 10.79 2.81
C PHE A 109 -0.22 12.25 2.98
N SER A 110 -0.45 12.69 4.23
CA SER A 110 -0.75 14.08 4.55
C SER A 110 0.32 15.07 4.03
N TYR A 111 1.59 14.67 4.09
CA TYR A 111 2.69 15.47 3.57
C TYR A 111 2.65 15.63 2.03
N LEU A 112 2.13 14.64 1.29
CA LEU A 112 1.98 14.72 -0.17
C LEU A 112 0.95 15.78 -0.55
N VAL A 113 -0.15 15.80 0.21
CA VAL A 113 -1.24 16.76 0.05
C VAL A 113 -0.77 18.19 0.27
N GLU A 114 0.01 18.40 1.33
CA GLU A 114 0.55 19.72 1.64
C GLU A 114 1.61 20.17 0.62
N SER A 115 2.28 19.21 -0.03
CA SER A 115 3.31 19.46 -1.04
C SER A 115 2.79 19.60 -2.47
N THR A 116 1.47 19.42 -2.68
CA THR A 116 0.86 19.46 -4.01
C THR A 116 -0.36 20.38 -4.03
N SER A 117 -0.50 21.17 -5.09
CA SER A 117 -1.73 21.95 -5.30
C SER A 117 -2.88 21.01 -5.65
N PHE A 118 -4.12 21.43 -5.34
CA PHE A 118 -5.32 20.65 -5.64
C PHE A 118 -5.44 20.32 -7.14
N GLU A 119 -4.98 21.21 -8.01
CA GLU A 119 -5.04 21.07 -9.48
C GLU A 119 -4.03 20.07 -10.03
N ASN A 120 -2.90 19.85 -9.34
CA ASN A 120 -1.79 19.02 -9.80
C ASN A 120 -1.58 17.74 -8.96
N ARG A 121 -2.46 17.51 -7.97
CA ARG A 121 -2.32 16.40 -7.03
C ARG A 121 -2.44 15.05 -7.72
N GLY A 122 -3.32 14.92 -8.72
CA GLY A 122 -3.46 13.69 -9.49
C GLY A 122 -2.16 13.29 -10.17
N ARG A 123 -1.56 14.21 -10.93
CA ARG A 123 -0.25 14.02 -11.58
C ARG A 123 0.84 13.73 -10.57
N GLY A 124 0.96 14.54 -9.53
CA GLY A 124 1.98 14.37 -8.49
C GLY A 124 1.92 12.98 -7.84
N SER A 125 0.74 12.58 -7.38
CA SER A 125 0.50 11.26 -6.77
C SER A 125 0.75 10.11 -7.75
N SER A 126 0.34 10.25 -9.01
CA SER A 126 0.53 9.20 -10.01
C SER A 126 1.98 8.98 -10.43
N ILE A 127 2.79 10.05 -10.48
CA ILE A 127 4.24 9.95 -10.73
C ILE A 127 4.90 9.23 -9.55
N VAL A 128 4.54 9.59 -8.31
CA VAL A 128 5.02 8.91 -7.11
C VAL A 128 4.64 7.42 -7.15
N GLN A 129 3.38 7.09 -7.43
CA GLN A 129 2.92 5.71 -7.55
C GLN A 129 3.68 4.94 -8.64
N PHE A 130 3.83 5.50 -9.84
CA PHE A 130 4.58 4.89 -10.93
C PHE A 130 6.02 4.55 -10.52
N LEU A 131 6.72 5.51 -9.91
CA LEU A 131 8.10 5.32 -9.45
C LEU A 131 8.20 4.28 -8.34
N ILE A 132 7.22 4.21 -7.43
CA ILE A 132 7.13 3.15 -6.42
C ILE A 132 7.04 1.78 -7.11
N PHE A 133 6.10 1.59 -8.03
CA PHE A 133 5.92 0.29 -8.69
C PHE A 133 7.10 -0.13 -9.57
N VAL A 134 7.74 0.81 -10.28
CA VAL A 134 8.99 0.53 -11.01
C VAL A 134 10.10 0.09 -10.05
N SER A 135 10.25 0.78 -8.92
CA SER A 135 11.26 0.44 -7.91
C SER A 135 10.99 -0.92 -7.26
N VAL A 136 9.73 -1.21 -6.91
CA VAL A 136 9.29 -2.50 -6.37
C VAL A 136 9.55 -3.61 -7.36
N PHE A 137 9.14 -3.45 -8.61
CA PHE A 137 9.35 -4.45 -9.66
C PHE A 137 10.84 -4.73 -9.87
N GLY A 138 11.67 -3.68 -9.99
CA GLY A 138 13.10 -3.82 -10.17
C GLY A 138 13.78 -4.54 -9.01
N LEU A 139 13.40 -4.22 -7.77
CA LEU A 139 13.97 -4.86 -6.58
C LEU A 139 13.49 -6.30 -6.39
N ILE A 140 12.22 -6.60 -6.70
CA ILE A 140 11.71 -7.98 -6.69
C ILE A 140 12.44 -8.82 -7.73
N ALA A 141 12.54 -8.33 -8.97
CA ALA A 141 13.25 -9.03 -10.05
C ALA A 141 14.72 -9.27 -9.70
N ALA A 142 15.41 -8.26 -9.14
CA ALA A 142 16.79 -8.41 -8.67
C ALA A 142 16.89 -9.44 -7.54
N ALA A 143 15.99 -9.40 -6.55
CA ALA A 143 15.99 -10.33 -5.43
C ALA A 143 15.74 -11.78 -5.88
N THR A 144 14.91 -11.99 -6.90
CA THR A 144 14.65 -13.32 -7.47
C THR A 144 15.82 -13.82 -8.33
N VAL A 145 16.41 -12.96 -9.17
CA VAL A 145 17.55 -13.34 -10.03
C VAL A 145 18.79 -13.67 -9.21
N LEU A 146 19.01 -12.94 -8.11
CA LEU A 146 20.13 -13.15 -7.20
C LEU A 146 19.86 -14.20 -6.12
N ASP A 147 18.66 -14.82 -6.13
CA ASP A 147 18.20 -15.79 -5.14
C ASP A 147 18.49 -15.37 -3.68
N LEU A 148 18.09 -14.15 -3.32
CA LEU A 148 18.41 -13.60 -2.01
C LEU A 148 17.76 -14.43 -0.89
N SER A 149 18.57 -14.91 0.05
CA SER A 149 18.11 -15.54 1.28
C SER A 149 17.25 -14.58 2.14
N LEU A 150 16.46 -15.12 3.06
CA LEU A 150 15.61 -14.32 3.96
C LEU A 150 16.41 -13.20 4.67
N ASN A 151 17.57 -13.53 5.24
CA ASN A 151 18.42 -12.56 5.94
C ASN A 151 18.94 -11.45 5.02
N GLN A 152 19.26 -11.77 3.76
CA GLN A 152 19.65 -10.76 2.77
C GLN A 152 18.49 -9.83 2.40
N VAL A 153 17.26 -10.35 2.32
CA VAL A 153 16.06 -9.52 2.09
C VAL A 153 15.78 -8.62 3.30
N ILE A 154 15.93 -9.12 4.54
CA ILE A 154 15.82 -8.29 5.76
C ILE A 154 16.88 -7.18 5.74
N MET A 155 18.13 -7.51 5.41
CA MET A 155 19.22 -6.54 5.31
C MET A 155 18.95 -5.48 4.24
N LEU A 156 18.43 -5.87 3.07
CA LEU A 156 17.98 -4.93 2.04
C LEU A 156 16.90 -3.98 2.59
N GLY A 157 15.93 -4.51 3.34
CA GLY A 157 14.92 -3.72 4.03
C GLY A 157 15.50 -2.68 5.01
N ILE A 158 16.53 -3.06 5.78
CA ILE A 158 17.27 -2.15 6.67
C ILE A 158 17.95 -1.05 5.86
N ILE A 159 18.66 -1.40 4.77
CA ILE A 159 19.35 -0.44 3.91
C ILE A 159 18.36 0.58 3.33
N ILE A 160 17.23 0.11 2.81
CA ILE A 160 16.18 0.99 2.26
C ILE A 160 15.64 1.92 3.36
N ARG A 161 15.37 1.41 4.57
CA ARG A 161 14.92 2.25 5.70
C ARG A 161 15.97 3.28 6.13
N VAL A 162 17.25 2.92 6.20
CA VAL A 162 18.32 3.87 6.49
C VAL A 162 18.39 4.95 5.40
N ALA A 163 18.26 4.56 4.13
CA ALA A 163 18.23 5.51 3.01
C ALA A 163 17.07 6.52 3.10
N THR A 164 15.92 6.15 3.69
CA THR A 164 14.80 7.11 3.91
C THR A 164 15.16 8.27 4.84
N LEU A 165 16.18 8.13 5.69
CA LEU A 165 16.63 9.22 6.56
C LEU A 165 17.24 10.38 5.76
N ILE A 166 17.87 10.11 4.61
CA ILE A 166 18.53 11.14 3.79
C ILE A 166 17.53 12.22 3.35
N PRO A 167 16.46 11.91 2.59
CA PRO A 167 15.51 12.94 2.17
C PRO A 167 14.77 13.58 3.35
N LEU A 168 14.53 12.84 4.44
CA LEU A 168 13.87 13.38 5.62
C LEU A 168 14.69 14.48 6.33
N HIS A 169 16.02 14.37 6.33
CA HIS A 169 16.89 15.38 6.92
C HIS A 169 17.12 16.57 5.99
N MET A 170 17.13 16.34 4.68
CA MET A 170 17.23 17.41 3.67
C MET A 170 16.00 18.33 3.68
N ASP A 171 14.86 17.80 4.12
CA ASP A 171 13.63 18.55 4.18
C ASP A 171 13.55 19.44 5.44
N SER A 172 13.32 20.74 5.23
CA SER A 172 13.20 21.75 6.29
C SER A 172 11.76 21.96 6.76
N PHE A 173 10.85 21.03 6.44
CA PHE A 173 9.43 21.22 6.74
C PHE A 173 9.12 21.14 8.24
N ASP A 174 8.67 22.27 8.78
CA ASP A 174 8.06 22.37 10.10
C ASP A 174 6.56 22.62 9.98
N ARG A 175 5.77 21.61 10.35
CA ARG A 175 4.32 21.78 10.47
C ARG A 175 3.99 22.47 11.78
N VAL A 176 3.20 23.54 11.70
CA VAL A 176 2.48 24.05 12.88
C VAL A 176 1.38 23.05 13.23
N ILE A 177 1.37 22.56 14.46
CA ILE A 177 0.31 21.67 14.97
C ILE A 177 -1.01 22.44 14.91
N GLN A 178 -1.97 21.92 14.14
CA GLN A 178 -3.31 22.48 14.03
C GLN A 178 -4.33 21.55 14.67
N ALA A 179 -5.41 22.13 15.20
CA ALA A 179 -6.49 21.37 15.79
C ALA A 179 -7.21 20.55 14.69
N SER A 180 -7.12 19.22 14.79
CA SER A 180 -7.78 18.33 13.84
C SER A 180 -9.26 18.13 14.19
N GLN A 181 -10.08 17.90 13.16
CA GLN A 181 -11.50 17.65 13.35
C GLN A 181 -11.76 16.34 14.10
N PRO A 182 -12.81 16.26 14.93
CA PRO A 182 -13.18 15.02 15.59
C PRO A 182 -13.58 13.93 14.58
N TRP A 183 -13.29 12.66 14.89
CA TRP A 183 -13.57 11.51 14.02
C TRP A 183 -15.03 11.41 13.58
N GLY A 184 -15.97 11.77 14.45
CA GLY A 184 -17.39 11.78 14.11
C GLY A 184 -17.74 12.70 12.94
N LYS A 185 -17.03 13.84 12.78
CA LYS A 185 -17.22 14.73 11.63
C LYS A 185 -16.59 14.18 10.35
N VAL A 186 -15.45 13.52 10.48
CA VAL A 186 -14.74 12.89 9.34
C VAL A 186 -15.61 11.79 8.72
N LEU A 187 -16.14 10.88 9.57
CA LEU A 187 -16.96 9.75 9.13
C LEU A 187 -18.42 10.15 8.83
N GLY A 188 -18.95 11.17 9.50
CA GLY A 188 -20.31 11.66 9.28
C GLY A 188 -20.47 12.53 8.02
N SER A 189 -19.37 12.86 7.35
CA SER A 189 -19.39 13.66 6.13
C SER A 189 -19.94 12.83 4.96
N LYS A 190 -21.03 13.31 4.32
CA LYS A 190 -21.63 12.68 3.14
C LYS A 190 -20.63 12.48 2.01
N GLN A 191 -19.71 13.44 1.83
CA GLN A 191 -18.68 13.36 0.80
C GLN A 191 -17.67 12.26 1.11
N THR A 192 -17.24 12.12 2.37
CA THR A 192 -16.35 11.03 2.80
C THR A 192 -16.99 9.68 2.52
N LEU A 193 -18.25 9.49 2.93
CA LEU A 193 -18.97 8.22 2.75
C LEU A 193 -19.15 7.86 1.27
N LEU A 194 -19.35 8.86 0.40
CA LEU A 194 -19.49 8.64 -1.05
C LEU A 194 -18.28 7.92 -1.67
N PHE A 195 -17.07 8.18 -1.16
CA PHE A 195 -15.84 7.55 -1.65
C PHE A 195 -15.40 6.36 -0.79
N LEU A 196 -15.67 6.39 0.52
CA LEU A 196 -15.34 5.30 1.42
C LEU A 196 -16.14 4.03 1.12
N ILE A 197 -17.44 4.14 0.81
CA ILE A 197 -18.28 2.97 0.54
C ILE A 197 -17.77 2.18 -0.69
N PRO A 198 -17.55 2.80 -1.88
CA PRO A 198 -16.94 2.09 -3.00
C PRO A 198 -15.56 1.52 -2.67
N TRP A 199 -14.75 2.23 -1.89
CA TRP A 199 -13.42 1.74 -1.49
C TRP A 199 -13.51 0.45 -0.69
N VAL A 200 -14.38 0.43 0.33
CA VAL A 200 -14.63 -0.77 1.15
C VAL A 200 -15.18 -1.91 0.31
N LEU A 201 -16.14 -1.66 -0.58
CA LEU A 201 -16.72 -2.71 -1.43
C LEU A 201 -15.67 -3.32 -2.38
N ILE A 202 -14.81 -2.50 -2.99
CA ILE A 202 -13.72 -2.96 -3.84
C ILE A 202 -12.74 -3.82 -3.05
N SER A 203 -12.32 -3.36 -1.86
CA SER A 203 -11.40 -4.12 -1.01
C SER A 203 -12.01 -5.41 -0.47
N LEU A 204 -13.31 -5.43 -0.17
CA LEU A 204 -14.03 -6.65 0.21
C LEU A 204 -14.05 -7.67 -0.94
N ASN A 205 -14.38 -7.23 -2.16
CA ASN A 205 -14.36 -8.12 -3.33
C ASN A 205 -12.97 -8.72 -3.56
N ASN A 206 -11.93 -7.93 -3.36
CA ASN A 206 -10.56 -8.41 -3.46
C ASN A 206 -10.20 -9.40 -2.35
N GLY A 207 -10.65 -9.18 -1.12
CA GLY A 207 -10.52 -10.15 -0.04
C GLY A 207 -11.24 -11.47 -0.35
N VAL A 208 -12.37 -11.42 -1.06
CA VAL A 208 -13.09 -12.62 -1.52
C VAL A 208 -12.27 -13.41 -2.56
N LEU A 209 -11.49 -12.73 -3.42
CA LEU A 209 -10.63 -13.41 -4.40
C LEU A 209 -9.57 -14.30 -3.76
N ILE A 210 -9.14 -14.03 -2.51
CA ILE A 210 -8.20 -14.91 -1.81
C ILE A 210 -8.78 -16.31 -1.62
N PHE A 211 -10.07 -16.42 -1.31
CA PHE A 211 -10.75 -17.73 -1.23
C PHE A 211 -10.88 -18.38 -2.59
N PHE A 212 -11.01 -17.58 -3.65
CA PHE A 212 -11.06 -18.07 -5.01
C PHE A 212 -9.72 -18.68 -5.43
N ASP A 213 -8.59 -18.04 -5.12
CA ASP A 213 -7.24 -18.57 -5.40
C ASP A 213 -7.02 -19.94 -4.74
N HIS A 214 -7.61 -20.17 -3.57
CA HIS A 214 -7.58 -21.48 -2.90
C HIS A 214 -8.40 -22.57 -3.59
N SER A 215 -9.34 -22.20 -4.45
CA SER A 215 -10.18 -23.14 -5.20
C SER A 215 -9.63 -23.49 -6.58
N LEU A 216 -8.55 -22.83 -7.01
CA LEU A 216 -7.95 -23.05 -8.33
C LEU A 216 -7.21 -24.40 -8.41
N PRO A 217 -7.25 -25.09 -9.57
CA PRO A 217 -6.48 -26.32 -9.78
C PRO A 217 -4.97 -26.05 -9.70
N SER A 218 -4.23 -26.87 -8.94
CA SER A 218 -2.76 -26.84 -8.85
C SER A 218 -2.06 -27.44 -10.07
N SER A 219 -2.53 -27.09 -11.27
CA SER A 219 -1.91 -27.53 -12.52
C SER A 219 -0.88 -26.51 -13.02
N PRO A 220 0.19 -26.94 -13.71
CA PRO A 220 1.25 -26.04 -14.18
C PRO A 220 0.75 -24.88 -15.04
N GLU A 221 -0.35 -25.07 -15.77
CA GLU A 221 -0.97 -24.03 -16.60
C GLU A 221 -1.52 -22.88 -15.76
N PHE A 222 -2.21 -23.18 -14.66
CA PHE A 222 -2.78 -22.16 -13.77
C PHE A 222 -1.67 -21.45 -12.99
N GLU A 223 -0.69 -22.18 -12.48
CA GLU A 223 0.45 -21.60 -11.77
C GLU A 223 1.27 -20.66 -12.67
N GLY A 224 1.47 -21.06 -13.93
CA GLY A 224 2.12 -20.22 -14.95
C GLY A 224 1.36 -18.92 -15.20
N VAL A 225 0.02 -18.99 -15.33
CA VAL A 225 -0.83 -17.81 -15.51
C VAL A 225 -0.84 -16.91 -14.28
N LEU A 226 -0.92 -17.46 -13.06
CA LEU A 226 -0.89 -16.64 -11.84
C LEU A 226 0.45 -15.92 -11.68
N THR A 227 1.55 -16.61 -11.97
CA THR A 227 2.90 -16.04 -11.90
C THR A 227 3.07 -14.92 -12.94
N GLN A 228 2.81 -15.20 -14.21
CA GLN A 228 2.94 -14.20 -15.29
C GLN A 228 1.93 -13.06 -15.14
N GLY A 229 0.69 -13.41 -14.79
CA GLY A 229 -0.41 -12.49 -14.57
C GLY A 229 -0.12 -11.50 -13.43
N SER A 230 0.55 -11.94 -12.36
CA SER A 230 0.94 -11.03 -11.27
C SER A 230 1.88 -9.92 -11.75
N TYR A 231 2.87 -10.23 -12.60
CA TYR A 231 3.76 -9.23 -13.20
C TYR A 231 3.01 -8.27 -14.13
N ILE A 232 2.13 -8.82 -14.98
CA ILE A 232 1.28 -8.03 -15.88
C ILE A 232 0.37 -7.09 -15.08
N MET A 233 -0.20 -7.58 -13.98
CA MET A 233 -1.04 -6.79 -13.08
C MET A 233 -0.24 -5.61 -12.51
N PHE A 234 0.98 -5.84 -11.98
CA PHE A 234 1.82 -4.75 -11.46
C PHE A 234 2.20 -3.72 -12.52
N ILE A 235 2.53 -4.17 -13.74
CA ILE A 235 2.79 -3.27 -14.88
C ILE A 235 1.52 -2.45 -15.18
N GLY A 236 0.36 -3.10 -15.20
CA GLY A 236 -0.94 -2.45 -15.36
C GLY A 236 -1.19 -1.38 -14.29
N ILE A 237 -1.00 -1.71 -13.01
CA ILE A 237 -1.20 -0.77 -11.90
C ILE A 237 -0.30 0.46 -12.06
N SER A 238 0.95 0.26 -12.47
CA SER A 238 1.90 1.34 -12.68
C SER A 238 1.50 2.25 -13.85
N VAL A 239 1.24 1.66 -15.03
CA VAL A 239 0.92 2.41 -16.26
C VAL A 239 -0.44 3.08 -16.16
N PHE A 240 -1.49 2.35 -15.78
CA PHE A 240 -2.83 2.91 -15.65
C PHE A 240 -2.95 3.85 -14.43
N GLY A 241 -2.13 3.66 -13.39
CA GLY A 241 -1.98 4.66 -12.33
C GLY A 241 -1.46 5.99 -12.85
N LEU A 242 -0.39 5.97 -13.66
CA LEU A 242 0.12 7.18 -14.31
C LEU A 242 -0.97 7.85 -15.15
N ILE A 243 -1.65 7.10 -16.01
CA ILE A 243 -2.76 7.62 -16.84
C ILE A 243 -3.86 8.23 -15.96
N SER A 244 -4.25 7.53 -14.90
CA SER A 244 -5.29 7.95 -13.95
C SER A 244 -5.04 9.33 -13.37
N GLY A 245 -3.81 9.60 -12.89
CA GLY A 245 -3.49 10.90 -12.31
C GLY A 245 -3.55 12.06 -13.30
N PHE A 246 -3.06 11.84 -14.52
CA PHE A 246 -3.16 12.85 -15.58
C PHE A 246 -4.61 13.08 -16.01
N MET A 247 -5.42 12.03 -16.07
CA MET A 247 -6.86 12.14 -16.34
C MET A 247 -7.60 12.86 -15.21
N ALA A 248 -7.23 12.60 -13.95
CA ALA A 248 -7.85 13.21 -12.77
C ALA A 248 -7.73 14.74 -12.79
N ASP A 249 -6.57 15.25 -13.18
CA ASP A 249 -6.29 16.69 -13.21
C ASP A 249 -6.89 17.37 -14.45
N ARG A 250 -7.15 16.63 -15.54
CA ARG A 250 -7.75 17.19 -16.77
C ARG A 250 -9.28 17.13 -16.77
N SER A 251 -9.83 15.98 -16.40
CA SER A 251 -11.26 15.67 -16.55
C SER A 251 -11.98 15.49 -15.20
N GLY A 252 -11.28 15.72 -14.10
CA GLY A 252 -11.76 15.51 -12.74
C GLY A 252 -11.59 14.08 -12.24
N ARG A 253 -11.75 13.90 -10.93
CA ARG A 253 -11.46 12.64 -10.21
C ARG A 253 -12.50 11.54 -10.48
N LYS A 254 -13.70 11.91 -10.92
CA LYS A 254 -14.82 10.99 -11.15
C LYS A 254 -14.58 10.02 -12.31
N GLN A 255 -14.05 10.51 -13.44
CA GLN A 255 -13.89 9.69 -14.66
C GLN A 255 -12.92 8.52 -14.47
N PRO A 256 -11.66 8.73 -14.01
CA PRO A 256 -10.75 7.60 -13.76
C PRO A 256 -11.31 6.62 -12.73
N LEU A 257 -12.03 7.09 -11.71
CA LEU A 257 -12.65 6.22 -10.72
C LEU A 257 -13.71 5.29 -11.33
N ILE A 258 -14.57 5.81 -12.22
CA ILE A 258 -15.58 5.01 -12.92
C ILE A 258 -14.92 3.97 -13.82
N LEU A 259 -13.91 4.37 -14.60
CA LEU A 259 -13.19 3.45 -15.48
C LEU A 259 -12.51 2.33 -14.68
N GLY A 260 -11.86 2.68 -13.57
CA GLY A 260 -11.24 1.71 -12.69
C GLY A 260 -12.24 0.73 -12.08
N ALA A 261 -13.36 1.23 -11.57
CA ALA A 261 -14.43 0.40 -11.01
C ALA A 261 -15.07 -0.52 -12.06
N MET A 262 -15.28 -0.03 -13.29
CA MET A 262 -15.76 -0.86 -14.40
C MET A 262 -14.78 -1.97 -14.75
N ALA A 263 -13.48 -1.65 -14.86
CA ALA A 263 -12.45 -2.63 -15.15
C ALA A 263 -12.39 -3.73 -14.07
N LEU A 264 -12.40 -3.36 -12.77
CA LEU A 264 -12.45 -4.32 -11.67
C LEU A 264 -13.73 -5.16 -11.69
N GLY A 265 -14.89 -4.54 -11.94
CA GLY A 265 -16.17 -5.26 -12.02
C GLY A 265 -16.20 -6.30 -13.14
N ILE A 266 -15.71 -5.95 -14.34
CA ILE A 266 -15.59 -6.90 -15.46
C ILE A 266 -14.59 -8.00 -15.10
N SER A 267 -13.46 -7.63 -14.50
CA SER A 267 -12.42 -8.55 -14.05
C SER A 267 -12.98 -9.64 -13.12
N TYR A 268 -13.73 -9.24 -12.10
CA TYR A 268 -14.35 -10.17 -11.15
C TYR A 268 -15.48 -11.00 -11.78
N ALA A 269 -16.26 -10.42 -12.70
CA ALA A 269 -17.31 -11.14 -13.40
C ALA A 269 -16.76 -12.28 -14.27
N LEU A 270 -15.62 -12.08 -14.94
CA LEU A 270 -14.98 -13.11 -15.78
C LEU A 270 -14.64 -14.37 -14.98
N VAL A 271 -14.07 -14.18 -13.78
CA VAL A 271 -13.71 -15.28 -12.89
C VAL A 271 -14.94 -15.99 -12.34
N GLY A 272 -16.00 -15.24 -12.03
CA GLY A 272 -17.27 -15.82 -11.60
C GLY A 272 -17.98 -16.66 -12.67
N ILE A 273 -17.75 -16.38 -13.96
CA ILE A 273 -18.38 -17.12 -15.07
C ILE A 273 -17.64 -18.42 -15.37
N SER A 274 -16.31 -18.38 -15.55
CA SER A 274 -15.52 -19.60 -15.74
C SER A 274 -14.05 -19.43 -15.38
N THR A 275 -13.49 -20.49 -14.80
CA THR A 275 -12.16 -20.55 -14.23
C THR A 275 -11.15 -21.16 -15.20
N THR A 276 -11.06 -20.61 -16.42
CA THR A 276 -10.06 -21.05 -17.40
C THR A 276 -8.76 -20.24 -17.27
N PRO A 277 -7.59 -20.81 -17.63
CA PRO A 277 -6.33 -20.05 -17.64
C PRO A 277 -6.40 -18.75 -18.45
N PHE A 278 -7.13 -18.77 -19.57
CA PHE A 278 -7.36 -17.58 -20.38
C PHE A 278 -8.15 -16.49 -19.63
N ASN A 279 -9.25 -16.86 -18.98
CA ASN A 279 -10.04 -15.90 -18.20
C ASN A 279 -9.27 -15.33 -17.01
N LEU A 280 -8.43 -16.14 -16.35
CA LEU A 280 -7.56 -15.67 -15.28
C LEU A 280 -6.53 -14.66 -15.78
N MET A 281 -5.94 -14.88 -16.96
CA MET A 281 -5.03 -13.91 -17.57
C MET A 281 -5.76 -12.59 -17.89
N LEU A 282 -6.96 -12.68 -18.47
CA LEU A 282 -7.77 -11.49 -18.78
C LEU A 282 -8.18 -10.74 -17.50
N MET A 283 -8.52 -11.46 -16.44
CA MET A 283 -8.76 -10.91 -15.11
C MET A 283 -7.52 -10.17 -14.60
N MET A 284 -6.32 -10.75 -14.65
CA MET A 284 -5.10 -10.09 -14.17
C MET A 284 -4.79 -8.78 -14.93
N ILE A 285 -5.02 -8.76 -16.25
CA ILE A 285 -4.86 -7.54 -17.08
C ILE A 285 -5.85 -6.46 -16.65
N LEU A 286 -7.14 -6.80 -16.56
CA LEU A 286 -8.20 -5.86 -16.20
C LEU A 286 -8.08 -5.40 -14.75
N SER A 287 -7.69 -6.29 -13.84
CA SER A 287 -7.37 -5.99 -12.45
C SER A 287 -6.21 -5.00 -12.36
N GLY A 288 -5.15 -5.20 -13.13
CA GLY A 288 -4.02 -4.27 -13.18
C GLY A 288 -4.46 -2.86 -13.59
N ALA A 289 -5.25 -2.76 -14.66
CA ALA A 289 -5.80 -1.48 -15.11
C ALA A 289 -6.73 -0.86 -14.06
N GLY A 290 -7.64 -1.65 -13.53
CA GLY A 290 -8.63 -1.24 -12.54
C GLY A 290 -7.98 -0.71 -11.27
N TRP A 291 -7.05 -1.46 -10.69
CA TRP A 291 -6.29 -1.05 -9.52
C TRP A 291 -5.45 0.20 -9.78
N GLY A 292 -4.78 0.30 -10.94
CA GLY A 292 -4.05 1.52 -11.31
C GLY A 292 -4.93 2.77 -11.26
N PHE A 293 -6.13 2.70 -11.86
CA PHE A 293 -7.09 3.79 -11.80
C PHE A 293 -7.56 4.11 -10.38
N VAL A 294 -8.02 3.09 -9.66
CA VAL A 294 -8.67 3.26 -8.36
C VAL A 294 -7.68 3.69 -7.29
N THR A 295 -6.49 3.10 -7.20
CA THR A 295 -5.54 3.43 -6.12
C THR A 295 -5.09 4.87 -6.20
N VAL A 296 -4.75 5.41 -7.37
CA VAL A 296 -4.34 6.82 -7.50
C VAL A 296 -5.44 7.74 -6.97
N ILE A 297 -6.69 7.49 -7.34
CA ILE A 297 -7.80 8.36 -6.95
C ILE A 297 -8.17 8.17 -5.48
N LEU A 298 -8.51 6.95 -5.07
CA LEU A 298 -9.04 6.68 -3.74
C LEU A 298 -7.95 6.64 -2.67
N GLN A 299 -6.76 6.13 -2.97
CA GLN A 299 -5.70 6.04 -1.96
C GLN A 299 -4.92 7.35 -1.82
N TRP A 300 -4.60 8.03 -2.92
CA TRP A 300 -3.67 9.15 -2.90
C TRP A 300 -4.33 10.53 -3.00
N VAL A 301 -5.43 10.68 -3.74
CA VAL A 301 -5.94 12.02 -4.10
C VAL A 301 -7.16 12.41 -3.27
N VAL A 302 -8.23 11.62 -3.32
CA VAL A 302 -9.56 12.04 -2.83
C VAL A 302 -9.59 12.34 -1.34
N PHE A 303 -8.99 11.50 -0.49
CA PHE A 303 -8.99 11.77 0.95
C PHE A 303 -8.16 13.01 1.31
N GLY A 304 -7.15 13.35 0.52
CA GLY A 304 -6.43 14.61 0.62
C GLY A 304 -7.24 15.82 0.15
N ASP A 305 -8.05 15.65 -0.90
CA ASP A 305 -8.94 16.67 -1.43
C ASP A 305 -10.09 17.01 -0.46
N LEU A 306 -10.60 16.00 0.24
CA LEU A 306 -11.69 16.14 1.21
C LEU A 306 -11.23 16.65 2.57
N ALA A 307 -9.95 16.48 2.89
CA ALA A 307 -9.42 16.82 4.19
C ALA A 307 -9.37 18.33 4.43
N PRO A 308 -10.02 18.84 5.48
CA PRO A 308 -9.74 20.18 5.98
C PRO A 308 -8.29 20.28 6.47
N LYS A 309 -7.72 21.48 6.37
CA LYS A 309 -6.36 21.76 6.88
C LYS A 309 -6.23 21.28 8.33
N GLY A 310 -5.17 20.53 8.61
CA GLY A 310 -4.90 19.97 9.95
C GLY A 310 -5.56 18.61 10.22
N SER A 311 -6.40 18.07 9.32
CA SER A 311 -7.11 16.80 9.51
C SER A 311 -6.77 15.72 8.48
N GLU A 312 -5.83 15.99 7.58
CA GLU A 312 -5.41 15.17 6.45
C GLU A 312 -5.01 13.75 6.89
N GLU A 313 -4.28 13.61 8.00
CA GLU A 313 -3.89 12.30 8.52
C GLU A 313 -5.11 11.42 8.86
N LYS A 314 -6.19 12.01 9.40
CA LYS A 314 -7.42 11.25 9.73
C LYS A 314 -8.17 10.79 8.49
N TYR A 315 -8.19 11.60 7.44
CA TYR A 315 -8.81 11.22 6.18
C TYR A 315 -8.00 10.10 5.50
N TYR A 316 -6.67 10.14 5.56
CA TYR A 316 -5.84 9.08 4.98
C TYR A 316 -5.89 7.76 5.73
N VAL A 317 -6.20 7.74 7.03
CA VAL A 317 -6.49 6.47 7.71
C VAL A 317 -7.59 5.70 6.99
N LEU A 318 -8.64 6.38 6.50
CA LEU A 318 -9.74 5.73 5.80
C LEU A 318 -9.28 5.06 4.51
N ALA A 319 -8.32 5.69 3.82
CA ALA A 319 -7.69 5.14 2.63
C ALA A 319 -6.83 3.89 2.97
N LEU A 320 -6.11 3.94 4.09
CA LEU A 320 -5.02 3.02 4.40
C LEU A 320 -5.43 1.80 5.23
N VAL A 321 -6.39 1.96 6.14
CA VAL A 321 -6.91 0.85 6.95
C VAL A 321 -7.70 -0.12 6.09
N VAL A 322 -8.42 0.41 5.10
CA VAL A 322 -9.10 -0.38 4.08
C VAL A 322 -8.03 -0.80 3.06
N TYR A 323 -7.21 -1.77 3.45
CA TYR A 323 -6.07 -2.21 2.66
C TYR A 323 -6.56 -2.98 1.42
N PRO A 324 -6.17 -2.57 0.20
CA PRO A 324 -6.35 -3.39 -0.98
C PRO A 324 -5.26 -4.46 -0.96
N VAL A 325 -5.64 -5.69 -0.59
CA VAL A 325 -4.70 -6.84 -0.54
C VAL A 325 -4.05 -7.09 -1.91
#